data_AF-A0AAQ3MUR9-F1
#
_entry.id   AF-A0AAQ3MUR9-F1
#
_cell.length_a   1.000
_cell.length_b   1.000
_cell.length_c   1.000
_cell.angle_alpha   90.00
_cell.angle_beta   90.00
_cell.angle_gamma   90.00
#
_symmetry.space_group_name_H-M   'P 1'
#
loop_
_entity.id
_entity.type
_entity.pdbx_description
1 polymer ?
#
loop_
_entity_poly.entity_id
_entity_poly.type
_entity_poly.pdbx_seq_one_letter_code
_entity_poly.pdbx_strand_id
1 'polypeptide(L)'
;MAGGGVVTKFEVQQNNLSRVPNTKPPFTVGQLKKAIPPHCFERSLLSSFYYVVCDLSLAFILYTATTFFHLLPQPLSLIAWPIYWVLQGCILTGVWVIAHECGHHAFSKYQRVDDLVGLILHSALLVPYFSWKISHRRHHSNTASLDRDEVFVPKSKSNVAWYQKCFNNQIGRAVSLLITLTLGWPLYLAFNVSGRRYDRFASHYHPYAPIYSDSERLLIYVSDVSLFCVAFFLYRITTVRGLVWLVCVYGVPWLIVNGFLVTITYLQHTHSSLPHYDSSEWEWLKGALATMDRDYGILNKVFHHITDTHVTHHLFSTMPHYHAMEATNAIKPILGEYYQFDNTPFYKALWREAKECLYVEPDEGTSQKGVKFLPETDKSLRCDCVCLVSLIDHLLRYFTQDSGVGVIVCTFSWRNLLEIGDESEGTIAVQCLQKLPSNSSKYTYSCDGHTFNFLIDNGFVFLVVADESVGRSVPFVFLERVKDDFMKRYGASIKNDSTHPLADDDDDDDDLFEDRFSIAYNLDREFGPALKEHMQYCLNHPEEISKLSKLKAQITEVKGIMMDNIEKDSMGIGPPEGEDMKTGC
;
A
#
# COMPACT_ATOMS: atom_id res chain seq x y z
N MET A 1 29.44 -33.56 -44.78
CA MET A 1 28.01 -33.27 -44.99
C MET A 1 27.22 -33.89 -43.84
N ALA A 2 26.33 -33.08 -43.25
CA ALA A 2 25.19 -33.38 -42.35
C ALA A 2 25.41 -34.41 -41.21
N GLY A 3 25.33 -34.07 -39.92
CA GLY A 3 24.54 -33.03 -39.26
C GLY A 3 23.29 -33.65 -38.62
N GLY A 4 23.47 -34.46 -37.58
CA GLY A 4 22.39 -35.03 -36.77
C GLY A 4 22.07 -34.10 -35.60
N GLY A 5 20.94 -33.39 -35.68
CA GLY A 5 20.44 -32.51 -34.63
C GLY A 5 19.88 -33.31 -33.46
N VAL A 6 20.44 -33.08 -32.28
CA VAL A 6 19.88 -33.51 -31.00
C VAL A 6 18.78 -32.52 -30.62
N VAL A 7 17.53 -32.97 -30.68
CA VAL A 7 16.39 -32.26 -30.10
C VAL A 7 16.47 -32.44 -28.59
N THR A 8 16.90 -31.39 -27.88
CA THR A 8 16.87 -31.34 -26.42
C THR A 8 15.42 -31.29 -25.96
N LYS A 9 15.02 -32.37 -25.29
CA LYS A 9 13.79 -32.51 -24.53
C LYS A 9 13.83 -31.47 -23.41
N PHE A 10 12.95 -30.46 -23.46
CA PHE A 10 12.69 -29.62 -22.29
C PHE A 10 12.13 -30.53 -21.19
N GLU A 11 12.95 -30.83 -20.19
CA GLU A 11 12.52 -31.46 -18.96
C GLU A 11 11.54 -30.52 -18.26
N VAL A 12 10.31 -31.00 -18.07
CA VAL A 12 9.32 -30.41 -17.19
C VAL A 12 9.80 -30.66 -15.77
N GLN A 13 10.68 -29.79 -15.28
CA GLN A 13 10.98 -29.67 -13.86
C GLN A 13 9.75 -29.04 -13.20
N GLN A 14 9.20 -29.68 -12.17
CA GLN A 14 8.28 -29.01 -11.26
C GLN A 14 9.06 -27.85 -10.62
N ASN A 15 8.94 -26.65 -11.19
CA ASN A 15 9.66 -25.46 -10.73
C ASN A 15 9.18 -25.06 -9.34
N ASN A 16 9.90 -25.47 -8.31
CA ASN A 16 9.95 -24.66 -7.10
C ASN A 16 10.70 -23.38 -7.48
N LEU A 17 9.96 -22.32 -7.80
CA LEU A 17 10.51 -21.00 -8.03
C LEU A 17 11.33 -20.58 -6.81
N SER A 18 12.61 -20.28 -7.01
CA SER A 18 13.46 -19.77 -5.95
C SER A 18 12.96 -18.42 -5.46
N ARG A 19 13.12 -18.14 -4.17
CA ARG A 19 12.83 -16.82 -3.60
C ARG A 19 13.62 -15.74 -4.32
N VAL A 20 12.96 -14.59 -4.52
CA VAL A 20 13.62 -13.39 -5.04
C VAL A 20 14.70 -12.95 -4.06
N PRO A 21 15.87 -12.49 -4.53
CA PRO A 21 16.84 -11.86 -3.66
C PRO A 21 16.22 -10.66 -2.93
N ASN A 22 16.40 -10.60 -1.61
CA ASN A 22 15.89 -9.51 -0.76
C ASN A 22 16.95 -8.41 -0.50
N THR A 23 18.15 -8.58 -1.06
CA THR A 23 19.23 -7.62 -1.01
C THR A 23 18.97 -6.45 -1.97
N LYS A 24 19.78 -5.39 -1.84
CA LYS A 24 19.69 -4.25 -2.75
C LYS A 24 20.03 -4.69 -4.19
N PRO A 25 19.16 -4.41 -5.18
CA PRO A 25 19.43 -4.77 -6.56
C PRO A 25 20.75 -4.16 -7.07
N PRO A 26 21.55 -4.90 -7.87
CA PRO A 26 22.83 -4.42 -8.40
C PRO A 26 22.66 -3.46 -9.59
N PHE A 27 21.43 -3.01 -9.85
CA PHE A 27 21.06 -2.12 -10.94
C PHE A 27 20.15 -1.00 -10.42
N THR A 28 20.10 0.09 -11.18
CA THR A 28 19.25 1.26 -10.90
C THR A 28 18.10 1.35 -11.90
N VAL A 29 17.03 2.04 -11.54
CA VAL A 29 15.91 2.34 -12.44
C VAL A 29 16.39 3.03 -13.72
N GLY A 30 17.37 3.93 -13.62
CA GLY A 30 17.97 4.62 -14.76
C GLY A 30 18.65 3.66 -15.75
N GLN A 31 19.33 2.62 -15.26
CA GLN A 31 19.91 1.59 -16.13
C GLN A 31 18.84 0.77 -16.86
N LEU A 32 17.76 0.41 -16.16
CA LEU A 32 16.62 -0.29 -16.76
C LEU A 32 15.94 0.59 -17.83
N LYS A 33 15.67 1.86 -17.52
CA LYS A 33 15.08 2.83 -18.46
C LYS A 33 15.93 3.00 -19.71
N LYS A 34 17.26 3.05 -19.58
CA LYS A 34 18.19 3.20 -20.71
C LYS A 34 18.21 1.97 -21.64
N ALA A 35 17.90 0.79 -21.11
CA ALA A 35 17.83 -0.43 -21.91
C ALA A 35 16.55 -0.52 -22.77
N ILE A 36 15.49 0.16 -22.34
CA ILE A 36 14.21 0.19 -23.04
C ILE A 36 14.29 1.13 -24.25
N PRO A 37 13.84 0.71 -25.45
CA PRO A 37 13.73 1.59 -26.60
C PRO A 37 12.90 2.85 -26.29
N PRO A 38 13.37 4.07 -26.64
CA PRO A 38 12.67 5.31 -26.27
C PRO A 38 11.22 5.39 -26.75
N HIS A 39 10.91 4.80 -27.91
CA HIS A 39 9.54 4.79 -28.45
C HIS A 39 8.57 4.02 -27.56
N CYS A 40 9.03 3.10 -26.72
CA CYS A 40 8.16 2.36 -25.79
C CYS A 40 7.44 3.31 -24.82
N PHE A 41 8.02 4.47 -24.50
CA PHE A 41 7.40 5.48 -23.64
C PHE A 41 6.46 6.44 -24.40
N GLU A 42 6.30 6.28 -25.71
CA GLU A 42 5.44 7.14 -26.52
C GLU A 42 3.97 6.69 -26.46
N ARG A 43 3.18 7.52 -25.79
CA ARG A 43 1.72 7.36 -25.66
C ARG A 43 1.02 7.94 -26.89
N SER A 44 0.29 7.09 -27.61
CA SER A 44 -0.37 7.39 -28.89
C SER A 44 -1.89 7.31 -28.71
N LEU A 45 -2.57 8.45 -28.86
CA LEU A 45 -4.04 8.49 -28.83
C LEU A 45 -4.66 7.51 -29.83
N LEU A 46 -4.12 7.44 -31.04
CA LEU A 46 -4.67 6.59 -32.09
C LEU A 46 -4.55 5.11 -31.70
N SER A 47 -3.39 4.70 -31.19
CA SER A 47 -3.16 3.32 -30.74
C SER A 47 -4.07 2.96 -29.56
N SER A 48 -4.14 3.83 -28.56
CA SER A 48 -4.96 3.58 -27.36
C SER A 48 -6.45 3.51 -27.68
N PHE A 49 -6.97 4.42 -28.52
CA PHE A 49 -8.37 4.35 -28.97
C PHE A 49 -8.65 3.18 -29.91
N TYR A 50 -7.66 2.70 -30.68
CA TYR A 50 -7.82 1.48 -31.47
C TYR A 50 -8.17 0.28 -30.57
N TYR A 51 -7.48 0.10 -29.43
CA TYR A 51 -7.80 -0.98 -28.49
C TYR A 51 -9.18 -0.79 -27.84
N VAL A 52 -9.56 0.43 -27.47
CA VAL A 52 -10.92 0.73 -26.97
C VAL A 52 -11.99 0.31 -27.98
N VAL A 53 -11.82 0.71 -29.24
CA VAL A 53 -12.79 0.40 -30.30
C VAL A 53 -12.84 -1.11 -30.56
N CYS A 54 -11.70 -1.79 -30.59
CA CYS A 54 -11.63 -3.25 -30.76
C CYS A 54 -12.40 -3.98 -29.65
N ASP A 55 -12.10 -3.70 -28.39
CA ASP A 55 -12.71 -4.40 -27.26
C ASP A 55 -14.22 -4.12 -27.16
N LEU A 56 -14.64 -2.85 -27.33
CA LEU A 56 -16.05 -2.50 -27.31
C LEU A 56 -16.81 -3.07 -28.51
N SER A 57 -16.18 -3.19 -29.68
CA SER A 57 -16.78 -3.83 -30.85
C SER A 57 -16.98 -5.33 -30.61
N LEU A 58 -15.98 -6.02 -30.04
CA LEU A 58 -16.09 -7.43 -29.69
C LEU A 58 -17.17 -7.66 -28.63
N ALA A 59 -17.21 -6.83 -27.57
CA ALA A 59 -18.24 -6.87 -26.54
C ALA A 59 -19.65 -6.65 -27.13
N PHE A 60 -19.79 -5.74 -28.10
CA PHE A 60 -21.06 -5.49 -28.78
C PHE A 60 -21.49 -6.63 -29.71
N ILE A 61 -20.55 -7.25 -30.42
CA ILE A 61 -20.81 -8.43 -31.28
C ILE A 61 -21.31 -9.60 -30.43
N LEU A 62 -20.63 -9.89 -29.32
CA LEU A 62 -21.03 -10.94 -28.38
C LEU A 62 -22.41 -10.66 -27.77
N TYR A 63 -22.68 -9.42 -27.34
CA TYR A 63 -24.01 -9.01 -26.89
C TYR A 63 -25.07 -9.26 -27.97
N THR A 64 -24.79 -8.86 -29.22
CA THR A 64 -25.71 -9.06 -30.34
C THR A 64 -25.97 -10.55 -30.59
N ALA A 65 -24.97 -11.41 -30.42
CA ALA A 65 -25.12 -12.86 -30.55
C ALA A 65 -26.16 -13.44 -29.57
N THR A 66 -26.31 -12.86 -28.36
CA THR A 66 -27.31 -13.31 -27.37
C THR A 66 -28.74 -13.22 -27.90
N THR A 67 -29.00 -12.29 -28.84
CA THR A 67 -30.34 -12.14 -29.46
C THR A 67 -30.72 -13.33 -30.32
N PHE A 68 -29.76 -14.15 -30.76
CA PHE A 68 -29.99 -15.34 -31.59
C PHE A 68 -29.99 -16.64 -30.78
N PHE A 69 -29.72 -16.62 -29.48
CA PHE A 69 -29.61 -17.86 -28.67
C PHE A 69 -30.90 -18.66 -28.62
N HIS A 70 -32.06 -17.98 -28.67
CA HIS A 70 -33.37 -18.62 -28.72
C HIS A 70 -33.63 -19.41 -30.01
N LEU A 71 -32.86 -19.15 -31.08
CA LEU A 71 -32.95 -19.90 -32.35
C LEU A 71 -32.16 -21.21 -32.31
N LEU A 72 -31.27 -21.39 -31.33
CA LEU A 72 -30.51 -22.62 -31.18
C LEU A 72 -31.39 -23.74 -30.60
N PRO A 73 -31.28 -24.98 -31.10
CA PRO A 73 -32.00 -26.11 -30.51
C PRO A 73 -31.48 -26.39 -29.09
N GLN A 74 -32.32 -26.97 -28.24
CA GLN A 74 -31.90 -27.46 -26.92
C GLN A 74 -30.99 -28.70 -27.09
N PRO A 75 -29.87 -28.84 -26.34
CA PRO A 75 -29.42 -28.00 -25.21
C PRO A 75 -28.47 -26.85 -25.59
N LEU A 76 -28.19 -26.62 -26.88
CA LEU A 76 -27.19 -25.63 -27.33
C LEU A 76 -27.53 -24.21 -26.89
N SER A 77 -28.81 -23.85 -26.85
CA SER A 77 -29.27 -22.54 -26.35
C SER A 77 -28.85 -22.29 -24.89
N LEU A 78 -28.90 -23.32 -24.04
CA LEU A 78 -28.49 -23.21 -22.63
C LEU A 78 -26.97 -23.14 -22.49
N ILE A 79 -26.23 -23.88 -23.33
CA ILE A 79 -24.77 -23.90 -23.32
C ILE A 79 -24.19 -22.57 -23.85
N ALA A 80 -24.90 -21.89 -24.75
CA ALA A 80 -24.48 -20.61 -25.31
C ALA A 80 -24.32 -19.50 -24.24
N TRP A 81 -25.12 -19.54 -23.18
CA TRP A 81 -25.07 -18.55 -22.09
C TRP A 81 -23.74 -18.57 -21.30
N PRO A 82 -23.30 -19.71 -20.73
CA PRO A 82 -21.97 -19.80 -20.12
C PRO A 82 -20.82 -19.42 -21.03
N ILE A 83 -20.89 -19.79 -22.31
CA ILE A 83 -19.87 -19.42 -23.30
C ILE A 83 -19.83 -17.89 -23.47
N TYR A 84 -21.00 -17.26 -23.66
CA TYR A 84 -21.12 -15.80 -23.71
C TYR A 84 -20.58 -15.16 -22.44
N TRP A 85 -20.94 -15.65 -21.25
CA TRP A 85 -20.49 -15.06 -19.99
C TRP A 85 -18.98 -15.03 -19.87
N VAL A 86 -18.32 -16.16 -20.15
CA VAL A 86 -16.85 -16.24 -20.09
C VAL A 86 -16.21 -15.33 -21.12
N LEU A 87 -16.65 -15.37 -22.38
CA LEU A 87 -16.06 -14.55 -23.44
C LEU A 87 -16.29 -13.05 -23.19
N GLN A 88 -17.52 -12.66 -22.85
CA GLN A 88 -17.89 -11.28 -22.55
C GLN A 88 -17.11 -10.76 -21.34
N GLY A 89 -17.04 -11.55 -20.26
CA GLY A 89 -16.29 -11.19 -19.06
C GLY A 89 -14.81 -10.97 -19.37
N CYS A 90 -14.16 -11.87 -20.11
CA CYS A 90 -12.76 -11.71 -20.51
C CYS A 90 -12.53 -10.45 -21.37
N ILE A 91 -13.38 -10.19 -22.36
CA ILE A 91 -13.25 -8.98 -23.20
C ILE A 91 -13.44 -7.71 -22.35
N LEU A 92 -14.41 -7.70 -21.44
CA LEU A 92 -14.62 -6.57 -20.53
C LEU A 92 -13.49 -6.41 -19.49
N THR A 93 -12.75 -7.46 -19.15
CA THR A 93 -11.50 -7.35 -18.40
C THR A 93 -10.44 -6.59 -19.22
N GLY A 94 -10.35 -6.80 -20.53
CA GLY A 94 -9.52 -5.98 -21.42
C GLY A 94 -9.89 -4.49 -21.36
N VAL A 95 -11.19 -4.18 -21.43
CA VAL A 95 -11.69 -2.81 -21.24
C VAL A 95 -11.31 -2.25 -19.87
N TRP A 96 -11.40 -3.07 -18.81
CA TRP A 96 -10.98 -2.68 -17.46
C TRP A 96 -9.49 -2.32 -17.41
N VAL A 97 -8.63 -3.11 -18.08
CA VAL A 97 -7.19 -2.86 -18.18
C VAL A 97 -6.91 -1.54 -18.90
N ILE A 98 -7.59 -1.24 -20.02
CA ILE A 98 -7.42 0.04 -20.71
C ILE A 98 -7.78 1.24 -19.81
N ALA A 99 -8.84 1.12 -19.02
CA ALA A 99 -9.22 2.14 -18.07
C ALA A 99 -8.23 2.24 -16.88
N HIS A 100 -7.59 1.14 -16.50
CA HIS A 100 -6.44 1.12 -15.59
C HIS A 100 -5.24 1.90 -16.18
N GLU A 101 -4.92 1.72 -17.47
CA GLU A 101 -3.87 2.49 -18.14
C GLU A 101 -4.14 4.00 -18.09
N CYS A 102 -5.42 4.40 -18.18
CA CYS A 102 -5.81 5.80 -18.00
C CYS A 102 -5.47 6.30 -16.58
N GLY A 103 -5.67 5.48 -15.56
CA GLY A 103 -5.32 5.78 -14.18
C GLY A 103 -3.81 6.01 -13.98
N HIS A 104 -2.97 5.37 -14.78
CA HIS A 104 -1.52 5.55 -14.79
C HIS A 104 -1.02 6.65 -15.70
N HIS A 105 -1.91 7.36 -16.39
CA HIS A 105 -1.53 8.29 -17.46
C HIS A 105 -0.76 7.60 -18.61
N ALA A 106 -0.94 6.28 -18.79
CA ALA A 106 -0.32 5.49 -19.85
C ALA A 106 -1.13 5.51 -21.15
N PHE A 107 -2.41 5.90 -21.08
CA PHE A 107 -3.32 5.90 -22.23
C PHE A 107 -2.99 6.99 -23.25
N SER A 108 -2.67 8.22 -22.82
CA SER A 108 -2.30 9.30 -23.73
C SER A 108 -1.36 10.31 -23.09
N LYS A 109 -0.93 11.31 -23.87
CA LYS A 109 -0.16 12.45 -23.36
C LYS A 109 -1.04 13.50 -22.66
N TYR A 110 -2.36 13.31 -22.61
CA TYR A 110 -3.31 14.28 -22.09
C TYR A 110 -4.06 13.72 -20.88
N GLN A 111 -3.66 14.11 -19.67
CA GLN A 111 -4.26 13.61 -18.43
C GLN A 111 -5.79 13.75 -18.39
N ARG A 112 -6.34 14.85 -18.94
CA ARG A 112 -7.80 15.07 -19.01
C ARG A 112 -8.53 14.07 -19.90
N VAL A 113 -7.89 13.62 -20.99
CA VAL A 113 -8.47 12.59 -21.87
C VAL A 113 -8.46 11.25 -21.14
N ASP A 114 -7.36 10.92 -20.49
CA ASP A 114 -7.22 9.69 -19.71
C ASP A 114 -8.26 9.66 -18.60
N ASP A 115 -8.41 10.75 -17.84
CA ASP A 115 -9.38 10.83 -16.75
C ASP A 115 -10.81 10.70 -17.24
N LEU A 116 -11.15 11.31 -18.38
CA LEU A 116 -12.48 11.20 -18.97
C LEU A 116 -12.78 9.78 -19.46
N VAL A 117 -11.86 9.17 -20.21
CA VAL A 117 -12.00 7.81 -20.75
C VAL A 117 -12.05 6.80 -19.61
N GLY A 118 -11.12 6.90 -18.67
CA GLY A 118 -11.05 6.08 -17.47
C GLY A 118 -12.34 6.16 -16.64
N LEU A 119 -12.82 7.38 -16.36
CA LEU A 119 -14.06 7.58 -15.62
C LEU A 119 -15.25 6.89 -16.31
N ILE A 120 -15.41 7.05 -17.62
CA ILE A 120 -16.51 6.43 -18.38
C ILE A 120 -16.42 4.90 -18.35
N LEU A 121 -15.26 4.34 -18.69
CA LEU A 121 -15.07 2.90 -18.84
C LEU A 121 -15.14 2.18 -17.49
N HIS A 122 -14.45 2.68 -16.45
CA HIS A 122 -14.53 2.10 -15.10
C HIS A 122 -15.92 2.27 -14.50
N SER A 123 -16.58 3.42 -14.64
CA SER A 123 -17.95 3.57 -14.13
C SER A 123 -18.93 2.59 -14.79
N ALA A 124 -18.80 2.35 -16.11
CA ALA A 124 -19.60 1.36 -16.83
C ALA A 124 -19.39 -0.08 -16.30
N LEU A 125 -18.26 -0.36 -15.66
CA LEU A 125 -17.93 -1.61 -14.97
C LEU A 125 -18.11 -1.52 -13.44
N LEU A 126 -18.80 -0.50 -12.95
CA LEU A 126 -19.06 -0.25 -11.52
C LEU A 126 -17.78 -0.12 -10.67
N VAL A 127 -16.76 0.53 -11.22
CA VAL A 127 -15.51 0.85 -10.52
C VAL A 127 -15.43 2.36 -10.28
N PRO A 128 -15.21 2.81 -9.03
CA PRO A 128 -15.07 4.25 -8.74
C PRO A 128 -13.70 4.74 -9.22
N TYR A 129 -13.64 5.26 -10.45
CA TYR A 129 -12.39 5.51 -11.19
C TYR A 129 -11.34 6.30 -10.40
N PHE A 130 -11.65 7.52 -9.92
CA PHE A 130 -10.64 8.32 -9.23
C PHE A 130 -10.29 7.74 -7.88
N SER A 131 -11.29 7.25 -7.14
CA SER A 131 -11.10 6.60 -5.85
C SER A 131 -10.11 5.43 -5.94
N TRP A 132 -10.27 4.60 -6.97
CA TRP A 132 -9.38 3.49 -7.26
C TRP A 132 -8.04 3.93 -7.87
N LYS A 133 -8.03 4.87 -8.82
CA LYS A 133 -6.80 5.45 -9.41
C LYS A 133 -5.84 5.92 -8.32
N ILE A 134 -6.38 6.61 -7.33
CA ILE A 134 -5.63 7.21 -6.23
C ILE A 134 -5.07 6.13 -5.27
N SER A 135 -5.89 5.16 -4.83
CA SER A 135 -5.39 4.05 -4.00
C SER A 135 -4.42 3.14 -4.75
N HIS A 136 -4.67 2.90 -6.04
CA HIS A 136 -3.80 2.10 -6.89
C HIS A 136 -2.45 2.78 -7.14
N ARG A 137 -2.41 4.10 -7.35
CA ARG A 137 -1.14 4.85 -7.38
C ARG A 137 -0.33 4.65 -6.10
N ARG A 138 -0.98 4.70 -4.94
CA ARG A 138 -0.33 4.45 -3.64
C ARG A 138 0.18 3.01 -3.52
N HIS A 139 -0.51 2.02 -4.08
CA HIS A 139 0.00 0.64 -4.18
C HIS A 139 1.32 0.59 -4.98
N HIS A 140 1.39 1.18 -6.18
CA HIS A 140 2.63 1.23 -6.97
C HIS A 140 3.77 1.98 -6.27
N SER A 141 3.45 2.99 -5.47
CA SER A 141 4.46 3.69 -4.66
C SER A 141 4.92 2.90 -3.43
N ASN A 142 4.18 1.88 -2.98
CA ASN A 142 4.41 1.18 -1.71
C ASN A 142 4.36 -0.35 -1.83
N THR A 143 4.54 -0.90 -3.04
CA THR A 143 4.32 -2.34 -3.30
C THR A 143 5.14 -3.19 -2.35
N ALA A 144 4.52 -4.24 -1.82
CA ALA A 144 5.09 -5.18 -0.84
C ALA A 144 5.52 -4.57 0.50
N SER A 145 5.15 -3.32 0.79
CA SER A 145 5.24 -2.74 2.13
C SER A 145 4.12 -3.29 3.01
N LEU A 146 4.47 -3.90 4.15
CA LEU A 146 3.48 -4.38 5.12
C LEU A 146 2.69 -3.26 5.78
N ASP A 147 3.24 -2.05 5.79
CA ASP A 147 2.68 -0.89 6.50
C ASP A 147 1.91 0.05 5.56
N ARG A 148 2.32 0.14 4.29
CA ARG A 148 1.89 1.20 3.38
C ARG A 148 1.22 0.73 2.08
N ASP A 149 1.29 -0.56 1.74
CA ASP A 149 0.64 -1.07 0.53
C ASP A 149 -0.91 -1.03 0.66
N GLU A 150 -1.61 -0.79 -0.43
CA GLU A 150 -3.07 -0.58 -0.45
C GLU A 150 -3.85 -1.81 -0.91
N VAL A 151 -3.20 -2.90 -1.32
CA VAL A 151 -3.91 -4.09 -1.79
C VAL A 151 -3.09 -5.37 -1.58
N PHE A 152 -3.79 -6.47 -1.24
CA PHE A 152 -3.22 -7.78 -0.92
C PHE A 152 -2.10 -7.78 0.12
N VAL A 153 -2.17 -6.88 1.11
CA VAL A 153 -1.21 -6.85 2.22
C VAL A 153 -1.36 -8.14 3.05
N PRO A 154 -0.33 -9.00 3.11
CA PRO A 154 -0.45 -10.24 3.84
C PRO A 154 -0.46 -9.98 5.34
N LYS A 155 -1.24 -10.79 6.06
CA LYS A 155 -1.36 -10.69 7.51
C LYS A 155 -0.27 -11.52 8.18
N SER A 156 0.18 -11.12 9.36
CA SER A 156 1.01 -11.98 10.21
C SER A 156 0.22 -13.19 10.72
N LYS A 157 0.92 -14.27 11.06
CA LYS A 157 0.32 -15.51 11.58
C LYS A 157 -0.63 -15.29 12.77
N SER A 158 -0.22 -14.43 13.71
CA SER A 158 -1.03 -14.10 14.89
C SER A 158 -2.38 -13.46 14.53
N ASN A 159 -2.44 -12.70 13.44
CA ASN A 159 -3.65 -12.01 12.97
C ASN A 159 -4.61 -12.91 12.17
N VAL A 160 -4.21 -14.14 11.84
CA VAL A 160 -5.04 -15.10 11.08
C VAL A 160 -5.36 -16.38 11.85
N ALA A 161 -5.03 -16.47 13.15
CA ALA A 161 -5.19 -17.70 13.94
C ALA A 161 -6.62 -18.29 13.92
N TRP A 162 -7.65 -17.44 13.97
CA TRP A 162 -9.05 -17.89 13.88
C TRP A 162 -9.42 -18.34 12.46
N TYR A 163 -8.94 -17.62 11.45
CA TYR A 163 -9.19 -17.93 10.04
C TYR A 163 -8.52 -19.25 9.66
N GLN A 164 -7.29 -19.46 10.12
CA GLN A 164 -6.61 -20.75 10.03
C GLN A 164 -7.42 -21.85 10.70
N LYS A 165 -7.92 -21.64 11.91
CA LYS A 165 -8.70 -22.66 12.61
C LYS A 165 -9.97 -23.08 11.85
N CYS A 166 -10.63 -22.16 11.16
CA CYS A 166 -11.91 -22.40 10.47
C CYS A 166 -11.76 -22.78 8.98
N PHE A 167 -10.72 -22.29 8.31
CA PHE A 167 -10.57 -22.41 6.86
C PHE A 167 -9.31 -23.16 6.42
N ASN A 168 -8.49 -23.69 7.36
CA ASN A 168 -7.33 -24.52 7.03
C ASN A 168 -7.68 -25.99 6.71
N ASN A 169 -8.66 -26.17 5.82
CA ASN A 169 -8.99 -27.46 5.18
C ASN A 169 -9.42 -27.20 3.72
N GLN A 170 -9.49 -28.24 2.89
CA GLN A 170 -9.75 -28.09 1.45
C GLN A 170 -11.08 -27.36 1.15
N ILE A 171 -12.14 -27.67 1.89
CA ILE A 171 -13.45 -27.04 1.69
C ILE A 171 -13.39 -25.57 2.10
N GLY A 172 -12.80 -25.28 3.25
CA GLY A 172 -12.57 -23.92 3.74
C GLY A 172 -11.78 -23.09 2.72
N ARG A 173 -10.69 -23.62 2.15
CA ARG A 173 -9.92 -22.93 1.12
C ARG A 173 -10.72 -22.69 -0.15
N ALA A 174 -11.52 -23.65 -0.60
CA ALA A 174 -12.37 -23.49 -1.76
C ALA A 174 -13.45 -22.42 -1.54
N VAL A 175 -14.07 -22.40 -0.35
CA VAL A 175 -15.06 -21.38 0.04
C VAL A 175 -14.41 -20.00 0.13
N SER A 176 -13.24 -19.89 0.76
CA SER A 176 -12.52 -18.62 0.84
C SER A 176 -12.14 -18.11 -0.55
N LEU A 177 -11.63 -18.97 -1.42
CA LEU A 177 -11.31 -18.60 -2.80
C LEU A 177 -12.56 -18.15 -3.57
N LEU A 178 -13.67 -18.86 -3.41
CA LEU A 178 -14.95 -18.47 -4.02
C LEU A 178 -15.41 -17.08 -3.53
N ILE A 179 -15.34 -16.82 -2.23
CA ILE A 179 -15.68 -15.51 -1.64
C ILE A 179 -14.73 -14.43 -2.18
N THR A 180 -13.42 -14.69 -2.19
CA THR A 180 -12.43 -13.75 -2.72
C THR A 180 -12.69 -13.41 -4.19
N LEU A 181 -12.97 -14.39 -5.03
CA LEU A 181 -13.20 -14.18 -6.47
C LEU A 181 -14.57 -13.56 -6.79
N THR A 182 -15.55 -13.62 -5.89
CA THR A 182 -16.91 -13.09 -6.15
C THR A 182 -17.23 -11.82 -5.37
N LEU A 183 -16.85 -11.76 -4.10
CA LEU A 183 -17.12 -10.66 -3.18
C LEU A 183 -15.86 -9.88 -2.80
N GLY A 184 -14.65 -10.39 -3.08
CA GLY A 184 -13.40 -9.74 -2.68
C GLY A 184 -13.27 -8.32 -3.22
N TRP A 185 -13.62 -8.09 -4.48
CA TRP A 185 -13.59 -6.75 -5.08
C TRP A 185 -14.60 -5.78 -4.45
N PRO A 186 -15.92 -6.10 -4.38
CA PRO A 186 -16.87 -5.24 -3.65
C PRO A 186 -16.48 -4.97 -2.20
N LEU A 187 -15.98 -5.98 -1.48
CA LEU A 187 -15.55 -5.84 -0.09
C LEU A 187 -14.29 -4.98 0.04
N TYR A 188 -13.37 -5.05 -0.92
CA TYR A 188 -12.19 -4.17 -0.96
C TYR A 188 -12.61 -2.71 -1.15
N LEU A 189 -13.49 -2.43 -2.11
CA LEU A 189 -13.98 -1.08 -2.33
C LEU A 189 -14.76 -0.55 -1.12
N ALA A 190 -15.66 -1.36 -0.56
CA ALA A 190 -16.52 -0.92 0.53
C ALA A 190 -15.81 -0.81 1.89
N PHE A 191 -14.87 -1.71 2.18
CA PHE A 191 -14.33 -1.92 3.54
C PHE A 191 -12.81 -2.12 3.59
N ASN A 192 -12.09 -1.94 2.48
CA ASN A 192 -10.64 -2.06 2.39
C ASN A 192 -10.06 -3.40 2.90
N VAL A 193 -10.78 -4.52 2.68
CA VAL A 193 -10.47 -5.82 3.32
C VAL A 193 -9.10 -6.42 2.99
N SER A 194 -8.48 -6.02 1.88
CA SER A 194 -7.16 -6.48 1.43
C SER A 194 -6.06 -5.42 1.49
N GLY A 195 -6.38 -4.17 1.81
CA GLY A 195 -5.37 -3.10 1.92
C GLY A 195 -4.74 -3.02 3.31
N ARG A 196 -3.84 -2.06 3.51
CA ARG A 196 -3.30 -1.75 4.83
C ARG A 196 -4.39 -1.41 5.84
N ARG A 197 -4.05 -1.55 7.12
CA ARG A 197 -4.90 -1.07 8.21
C ARG A 197 -4.82 0.44 8.31
N TYR A 198 -5.97 1.02 8.57
CA TYR A 198 -6.13 2.44 8.87
C TYR A 198 -6.74 2.60 10.26
N ASP A 199 -6.40 3.68 10.94
CA ASP A 199 -6.96 3.99 12.27
C ASP A 199 -8.43 4.44 12.20
N ARG A 200 -8.94 4.74 11.00
CA ARG A 200 -10.33 5.12 10.73
C ARG A 200 -10.92 4.23 9.65
N PHE A 201 -12.25 4.24 9.55
CA PHE A 201 -12.97 3.51 8.51
C PHE A 201 -12.49 3.87 7.10
N ALA A 202 -11.97 2.88 6.38
CA ALA A 202 -11.44 3.02 5.04
C ALA A 202 -12.42 2.44 4.02
N SER A 203 -12.84 3.29 3.07
CA SER A 203 -13.76 2.94 2.01
C SER A 203 -13.46 3.79 0.78
N HIS A 204 -13.52 3.17 -0.40
CA HIS A 204 -13.30 3.85 -1.67
C HIS A 204 -14.47 4.74 -2.08
N TYR A 205 -15.61 4.64 -1.39
CA TYR A 205 -16.81 5.46 -1.60
C TYR A 205 -16.97 6.57 -0.55
N HIS A 206 -15.97 6.74 0.33
CA HIS A 206 -16.03 7.73 1.41
C HIS A 206 -14.96 8.80 1.19
N PRO A 207 -15.32 10.01 0.75
CA PRO A 207 -14.35 11.08 0.46
C PRO A 207 -13.42 11.43 1.63
N TYR A 208 -13.89 11.28 2.88
CA TYR A 208 -13.11 11.56 4.09
C TYR A 208 -12.39 10.33 4.66
N ALA A 209 -12.36 9.21 3.91
CA ALA A 209 -11.62 8.02 4.29
C ALA A 209 -10.12 8.37 4.41
N PRO A 210 -9.38 7.72 5.33
CA PRO A 210 -7.96 7.97 5.53
C PRO A 210 -7.08 7.53 4.35
N ILE A 211 -7.69 6.93 3.31
CA ILE A 211 -7.06 6.65 2.02
C ILE A 211 -6.69 7.97 1.33
N TYR A 212 -7.53 9.00 1.43
CA TYR A 212 -7.46 10.22 0.61
C TYR A 212 -6.97 11.43 1.39
N SER A 213 -6.25 12.30 0.69
CA SER A 213 -5.94 13.66 1.15
C SER A 213 -7.12 14.61 0.88
N ASP A 214 -7.05 15.81 1.46
CA ASP A 214 -8.13 16.80 1.39
C ASP A 214 -8.34 17.33 -0.04
N SER A 215 -7.26 17.50 -0.81
CA SER A 215 -7.30 17.92 -2.22
C SER A 215 -7.94 16.88 -3.15
N GLU A 216 -7.89 15.60 -2.78
CA GLU A 216 -8.40 14.49 -3.58
C GLU A 216 -9.92 14.27 -3.43
N ARG A 217 -10.54 14.82 -2.37
CA ARG A 217 -11.94 14.53 -1.99
C ARG A 217 -12.94 14.79 -3.10
N LEU A 218 -12.74 15.86 -3.87
CA LEU A 218 -13.64 16.21 -4.97
C LEU A 218 -13.71 15.11 -6.03
N LEU A 219 -12.58 14.45 -6.31
CA LEU A 219 -12.50 13.36 -7.30
C LEU A 219 -13.26 12.11 -6.83
N ILE A 220 -13.34 11.89 -5.52
CA ILE A 220 -14.11 10.80 -4.92
C ILE A 220 -15.61 11.05 -5.16
N TYR A 221 -16.08 12.27 -4.90
CA TYR A 221 -17.47 12.66 -5.21
C TYR A 221 -17.80 12.48 -6.70
N VAL A 222 -16.88 12.83 -7.61
CA VAL A 222 -17.07 12.64 -9.06
C VAL A 222 -17.23 11.14 -9.40
N SER A 223 -16.42 10.28 -8.78
CA SER A 223 -16.51 8.83 -8.97
C SER A 223 -17.84 8.29 -8.46
N ASP A 224 -18.25 8.67 -7.24
CA ASP A 224 -19.49 8.22 -6.63
C ASP A 224 -20.72 8.65 -7.44
N VAL A 225 -20.77 9.91 -7.87
CA VAL A 225 -21.85 10.43 -8.74
C VAL A 225 -21.92 9.64 -10.05
N SER A 226 -20.76 9.35 -10.66
CA SER A 226 -20.70 8.57 -11.90
C SER A 226 -21.24 7.15 -11.70
N LEU A 227 -20.92 6.51 -10.57
CA LEU A 227 -21.48 5.21 -10.20
C LEU A 227 -23.00 5.27 -9.95
N PHE A 228 -23.50 6.30 -9.26
CA PHE A 228 -24.94 6.50 -9.09
C PHE A 228 -25.65 6.67 -10.44
N CYS A 229 -25.06 7.41 -11.38
CA CYS A 229 -25.59 7.56 -12.74
C CYS A 229 -25.67 6.21 -13.47
N VAL A 230 -24.62 5.39 -13.42
CA VAL A 230 -24.61 4.05 -14.05
C VAL A 230 -25.60 3.11 -13.35
N ALA A 231 -25.63 3.08 -12.02
CA ALA A 231 -26.58 2.27 -11.26
C ALA A 231 -28.03 2.64 -11.58
N PHE A 232 -28.34 3.93 -11.68
CA PHE A 232 -29.66 4.40 -12.11
C PHE A 232 -29.98 3.99 -13.55
N PHE A 233 -29.01 4.07 -14.46
CA PHE A 233 -29.18 3.60 -15.84
C PHE A 233 -29.48 2.10 -15.92
N LEU A 234 -28.73 1.27 -15.17
CA LEU A 234 -28.97 -0.18 -15.08
C LEU A 234 -30.34 -0.48 -14.46
N TYR A 235 -30.75 0.28 -13.44
CA TYR A 235 -32.11 0.20 -12.88
C TYR A 235 -33.18 0.48 -13.95
N ARG A 236 -33.01 1.54 -14.75
CA ARG A 236 -33.94 1.88 -15.85
C ARG A 236 -33.97 0.81 -16.94
N ILE A 237 -32.85 0.18 -17.26
CA ILE A 237 -32.82 -0.97 -18.18
C ILE A 237 -33.58 -2.16 -17.57
N THR A 238 -33.40 -2.42 -16.27
CA THR A 238 -34.07 -3.50 -15.56
C THR A 238 -35.59 -3.37 -15.60
N THR A 239 -36.13 -2.16 -15.46
CA THR A 239 -37.59 -1.94 -15.52
C THR A 239 -38.17 -2.17 -16.90
N VAL A 240 -37.36 -2.12 -17.96
CA VAL A 240 -37.78 -2.34 -19.36
C VAL A 240 -37.53 -3.78 -19.83
N ARG A 241 -36.38 -4.38 -19.48
CA ARG A 241 -35.93 -5.70 -19.97
C ARG A 241 -36.13 -6.83 -18.96
N GLY A 242 -36.35 -6.51 -17.69
CA GLY A 242 -36.42 -7.46 -16.59
C GLY A 242 -35.06 -7.78 -15.95
N LEU A 243 -35.09 -8.18 -14.68
CA LEU A 243 -33.89 -8.46 -13.87
C LEU A 243 -33.09 -9.64 -14.40
N VAL A 244 -33.76 -10.72 -14.83
CA VAL A 244 -33.08 -11.91 -15.37
C VAL A 244 -32.24 -11.55 -16.60
N TRP A 245 -32.78 -10.70 -17.48
CA TRP A 245 -32.05 -10.22 -18.65
C TRP A 245 -30.81 -9.42 -18.22
N LEU A 246 -30.94 -8.49 -17.27
CA LEU A 246 -29.81 -7.69 -16.80
C LEU A 246 -28.72 -8.59 -16.19
N VAL A 247 -29.11 -9.54 -15.34
CA VAL A 247 -28.19 -10.48 -14.71
C VAL A 247 -27.46 -11.31 -15.77
N CYS A 248 -28.17 -11.89 -16.73
CA CYS A 248 -27.53 -12.73 -17.75
C CYS A 248 -26.67 -11.93 -18.75
N VAL A 249 -27.07 -10.71 -19.12
CA VAL A 249 -26.35 -9.93 -20.15
C VAL A 249 -25.20 -9.11 -19.58
N TYR A 250 -25.38 -8.55 -18.38
CA TYR A 250 -24.44 -7.63 -17.73
C TYR A 250 -23.89 -8.18 -16.42
N GLY A 251 -24.76 -8.66 -15.53
CA GLY A 251 -24.38 -9.04 -14.16
C GLY A 251 -23.37 -10.19 -14.08
N VAL A 252 -23.58 -11.29 -14.81
CA VAL A 252 -22.66 -12.44 -14.80
C VAL A 252 -21.32 -12.11 -15.48
N PRO A 253 -21.29 -11.47 -16.68
CA PRO A 253 -20.03 -10.98 -17.23
C PRO A 253 -19.28 -10.01 -16.30
N TRP A 254 -19.98 -9.09 -15.65
CA TRP A 254 -19.38 -8.17 -14.66
C TRP A 254 -18.77 -8.91 -13.47
N LEU A 255 -19.42 -9.95 -12.95
CA LEU A 255 -18.83 -10.80 -11.90
C LEU A 255 -17.55 -11.50 -12.38
N ILE A 256 -17.48 -11.89 -13.66
CA ILE A 256 -16.26 -12.47 -14.24
C ILE A 256 -15.15 -11.43 -14.37
N VAL A 257 -15.46 -10.18 -14.73
CA VAL A 257 -14.49 -9.06 -14.68
C VAL A 257 -13.91 -8.91 -13.28
N ASN A 258 -14.77 -8.84 -12.25
CA ASN A 258 -14.33 -8.77 -10.85
C ASN A 258 -13.46 -9.97 -10.44
N GLY A 259 -13.84 -11.17 -10.88
CA GLY A 259 -13.07 -12.39 -10.62
C GLY A 259 -11.68 -12.36 -11.25
N PHE A 260 -11.57 -11.93 -12.51
CA PHE A 260 -10.26 -11.79 -13.17
C PHE A 260 -9.42 -10.66 -12.58
N LEU A 261 -10.02 -9.52 -12.26
CA LEU A 261 -9.35 -8.42 -11.58
C LEU A 261 -8.66 -8.89 -10.29
N VAL A 262 -9.42 -9.58 -9.43
CA VAL A 262 -8.90 -10.17 -8.19
C VAL A 262 -7.86 -11.26 -8.49
N THR A 263 -8.08 -12.10 -9.49
CA THR A 263 -7.14 -13.17 -9.86
C THR A 263 -5.78 -12.64 -10.30
N ILE A 264 -5.78 -11.64 -11.19
CA ILE A 264 -4.58 -11.01 -11.74
C ILE A 264 -3.75 -10.43 -10.60
N THR A 265 -4.34 -9.53 -9.84
CA THR A 265 -3.69 -8.85 -8.71
C THR A 265 -3.26 -9.82 -7.61
N TYR A 266 -4.10 -10.79 -7.23
CA TYR A 266 -3.75 -11.80 -6.23
C TYR A 266 -2.53 -12.62 -6.65
N LEU A 267 -2.52 -13.17 -7.87
CA LEU A 267 -1.42 -14.05 -8.31
C LEU A 267 -0.10 -13.32 -8.58
N GLN A 268 -0.17 -12.02 -8.87
CA GLN A 268 1.00 -11.18 -9.10
C GLN A 268 1.65 -10.71 -7.79
N HIS A 269 0.87 -10.59 -6.71
CA HIS A 269 1.34 -10.07 -5.43
C HIS A 269 1.37 -11.13 -4.30
N THR A 270 0.85 -12.34 -4.55
CA THR A 270 0.82 -13.43 -3.56
C THR A 270 1.53 -14.66 -4.10
N HIS A 271 2.73 -14.95 -3.57
CA HIS A 271 3.47 -16.18 -3.85
C HIS A 271 4.55 -16.40 -2.78
N SER A 272 4.96 -17.65 -2.53
CA SER A 272 6.00 -18.01 -1.54
C SER A 272 7.39 -17.48 -1.89
N SER A 273 7.65 -17.21 -3.18
CA SER A 273 8.92 -16.65 -3.66
C SER A 273 9.03 -15.13 -3.51
N LEU A 274 7.91 -14.43 -3.25
CA LEU A 274 7.89 -12.96 -3.18
C LEU A 274 8.10 -12.47 -1.74
N PRO A 275 9.08 -11.58 -1.51
CA PRO A 275 9.30 -10.96 -0.22
C PRO A 275 8.27 -9.86 0.06
N HIS A 276 7.99 -9.65 1.34
CA HIS A 276 7.29 -8.49 1.87
C HIS A 276 8.17 -7.82 2.91
N TYR A 277 8.13 -6.51 2.99
CA TYR A 277 9.07 -5.72 3.80
C TYR A 277 8.30 -4.88 4.80
N ASP A 278 8.76 -4.86 6.05
CA ASP A 278 8.36 -3.78 6.96
C ASP A 278 9.14 -2.49 6.68
N SER A 279 8.77 -1.42 7.39
CA SER A 279 9.39 -0.11 7.25
C SER A 279 10.92 -0.07 7.45
N SER A 280 11.54 -1.03 8.13
CA SER A 280 13.01 -1.04 8.33
C SER A 280 13.77 -1.53 7.10
N GLU A 281 13.15 -2.39 6.30
CA GLU A 281 13.79 -3.03 5.13
C GLU A 281 13.18 -2.56 3.81
N TRP A 282 12.05 -1.85 3.80
CA TRP A 282 11.39 -1.46 2.55
C TRP A 282 12.17 -0.37 1.81
N GLU A 283 12.50 -0.64 0.55
CA GLU A 283 12.95 0.35 -0.42
C GLU A 283 12.06 0.25 -1.66
N TRP A 284 11.79 1.37 -2.32
CA TRP A 284 10.87 1.42 -3.48
C TRP A 284 11.21 0.39 -4.56
N LEU A 285 12.48 0.27 -4.97
CA LEU A 285 12.87 -0.65 -6.03
C LEU A 285 12.72 -2.12 -5.61
N LYS A 286 13.00 -2.45 -4.34
CA LYS A 286 12.76 -3.81 -3.81
C LYS A 286 11.27 -4.14 -3.82
N GLY A 287 10.44 -3.18 -3.40
CA GLY A 287 8.98 -3.30 -3.43
C GLY A 287 8.41 -3.47 -4.84
N ALA A 288 8.82 -2.64 -5.79
CA ALA A 288 8.36 -2.70 -7.18
C ALA A 288 8.75 -4.01 -7.89
N LEU A 289 9.85 -4.64 -7.47
CA LEU A 289 10.29 -5.95 -7.97
C LEU A 289 9.64 -7.14 -7.24
N ALA A 290 8.97 -6.91 -6.11
CA ALA A 290 8.26 -7.94 -5.35
C ALA A 290 6.89 -8.26 -5.98
N THR A 291 6.94 -8.64 -7.26
CA THR A 291 5.80 -9.04 -8.05
C THR A 291 6.23 -10.06 -9.10
N MET A 292 5.29 -10.67 -9.82
CA MET A 292 5.62 -11.67 -10.83
C MET A 292 4.71 -11.66 -12.05
N ASP A 293 5.33 -12.00 -13.18
CA ASP A 293 4.63 -12.23 -14.43
C ASP A 293 4.04 -13.64 -14.48
N ARG A 294 2.91 -13.80 -15.16
CA ARG A 294 2.15 -15.04 -15.26
C ARG A 294 1.66 -15.25 -16.69
N ASP A 295 1.71 -16.50 -17.16
CA ASP A 295 1.17 -16.85 -18.47
C ASP A 295 -0.25 -17.41 -18.37
N TYR A 296 -1.21 -16.66 -18.90
CA TYR A 296 -2.62 -17.04 -19.02
C TYR A 296 -2.96 -17.51 -20.45
N GLY A 297 -1.95 -17.72 -21.30
CA GLY A 297 -2.08 -18.16 -22.68
C GLY A 297 -2.72 -17.09 -23.56
N ILE A 298 -3.81 -17.43 -24.25
CA ILE A 298 -4.50 -16.47 -25.14
C ILE A 298 -5.03 -15.24 -24.38
N LEU A 299 -5.32 -15.39 -23.09
CA LEU A 299 -5.82 -14.30 -22.26
C LEU A 299 -4.78 -13.20 -22.03
N ASN A 300 -3.47 -13.47 -22.17
CA ASN A 300 -2.47 -12.40 -22.09
C ASN A 300 -2.78 -11.33 -23.14
N LYS A 301 -3.11 -11.73 -24.37
CA LYS A 301 -3.47 -10.78 -25.44
C LYS A 301 -4.80 -10.09 -25.18
N VAL A 302 -5.78 -10.82 -24.65
CA VAL A 302 -7.12 -10.27 -24.34
C VAL A 302 -7.04 -9.25 -23.20
N PHE A 303 -6.12 -9.45 -22.26
CA PHE A 303 -5.88 -8.56 -21.12
C PHE A 303 -4.71 -7.61 -21.37
N HIS A 304 -4.37 -7.35 -22.64
CA HIS A 304 -3.37 -6.35 -23.02
C HIS A 304 -2.00 -6.54 -22.36
N HIS A 305 -1.59 -7.80 -22.18
CA HIS A 305 -0.33 -8.24 -21.59
C HIS A 305 -0.11 -7.86 -20.12
N ILE A 306 -1.13 -7.35 -19.41
CA ILE A 306 -0.99 -7.02 -17.99
C ILE A 306 -0.59 -8.22 -17.13
N THR A 307 -0.90 -9.45 -17.57
CA THR A 307 -0.56 -10.68 -16.85
C THR A 307 0.91 -11.06 -16.98
N ASP A 308 1.54 -10.81 -18.13
CA ASP A 308 2.89 -11.24 -18.48
C ASP A 308 3.89 -10.08 -18.70
N THR A 309 3.52 -8.86 -18.29
CA THR A 309 4.40 -7.67 -18.23
C THR A 309 4.23 -6.86 -16.95
N HIS A 310 3.72 -7.47 -15.89
CA HIS A 310 3.38 -6.81 -14.65
C HIS A 310 4.60 -6.32 -13.87
N VAL A 311 5.73 -7.04 -13.92
CA VAL A 311 7.00 -6.58 -13.35
C VAL A 311 7.42 -5.25 -14.02
N THR A 312 7.37 -5.18 -15.34
CA THR A 312 7.66 -3.94 -16.09
C THR A 312 6.64 -2.85 -15.78
N HIS A 313 5.36 -3.21 -15.63
CA HIS A 313 4.30 -2.29 -15.24
C HIS A 313 4.59 -1.61 -13.90
N HIS A 314 5.00 -2.35 -12.88
CA HIS A 314 5.38 -1.78 -11.58
C HIS A 314 6.59 -0.83 -11.65
N LEU A 315 7.55 -1.12 -12.53
CA LEU A 315 8.73 -0.27 -12.73
C LEU A 315 8.44 0.98 -13.57
N PHE A 316 7.53 0.88 -14.55
CA PHE A 316 7.27 1.91 -15.56
C PHE A 316 5.78 2.03 -15.89
N SER A 317 4.93 2.25 -14.88
CA SER A 317 3.46 2.20 -15.02
C SER A 317 2.86 3.23 -15.97
N THR A 318 3.58 4.32 -16.29
CA THR A 318 3.16 5.32 -17.29
C THR A 318 3.40 4.87 -18.73
N MET A 319 4.02 3.71 -18.94
CA MET A 319 4.24 3.12 -20.25
C MET A 319 2.96 2.50 -20.80
N PRO A 320 2.58 2.77 -22.06
CA PRO A 320 1.41 2.13 -22.65
C PRO A 320 1.60 0.61 -22.77
N HIS A 321 0.58 -0.15 -22.38
CA HIS A 321 0.53 -1.62 -22.50
C HIS A 321 1.01 -2.19 -23.85
N TYR A 322 0.73 -1.53 -24.98
CA TYR A 322 1.10 -2.01 -26.31
C TYR A 322 2.63 -1.99 -26.58
N HIS A 323 3.42 -1.39 -25.69
CA HIS A 323 4.89 -1.46 -25.69
C HIS A 323 5.48 -2.25 -24.51
N ALA A 324 4.65 -2.65 -23.54
CA ALA A 324 5.11 -3.27 -22.30
C ALA A 324 5.91 -4.55 -22.55
N MET A 325 5.49 -5.38 -23.51
CA MET A 325 6.21 -6.63 -23.83
C MET A 325 7.61 -6.38 -24.42
N GLU A 326 7.75 -5.35 -25.27
CA GLU A 326 9.04 -4.95 -25.81
C GLU A 326 9.98 -4.48 -24.69
N ALA A 327 9.46 -3.65 -23.78
CA ALA A 327 10.20 -3.19 -22.61
C ALA A 327 10.59 -4.33 -21.65
N THR A 328 9.67 -5.27 -21.38
CA THR A 328 9.94 -6.46 -20.58
C THR A 328 11.11 -7.25 -21.14
N ASN A 329 11.12 -7.51 -22.44
CA ASN A 329 12.20 -8.25 -23.09
C ASN A 329 13.55 -7.51 -23.01
N ALA A 330 13.54 -6.18 -23.03
CA ALA A 330 14.74 -5.36 -22.92
C ALA A 330 15.35 -5.36 -21.51
N ILE A 331 14.52 -5.33 -20.45
CA ILE A 331 15.02 -5.24 -19.06
C ILE A 331 15.23 -6.60 -18.39
N LYS A 332 14.55 -7.66 -18.84
CA LYS A 332 14.64 -9.00 -18.24
C LYS A 332 16.07 -9.53 -18.09
N PRO A 333 17.00 -9.36 -19.06
CA PRO A 333 18.40 -9.76 -18.89
C PRO A 333 19.14 -9.00 -17.78
N ILE A 334 18.75 -7.75 -17.50
CA ILE A 334 19.36 -6.91 -16.46
C ILE A 334 18.79 -7.27 -15.08
N LEU A 335 17.49 -7.55 -15.02
CA LEU A 335 16.81 -7.95 -13.79
C LEU A 335 17.35 -9.29 -13.23
N GLY A 336 17.70 -10.24 -14.12
CA GLY A 336 18.29 -11.52 -13.71
C GLY A 336 17.39 -12.26 -12.72
N GLU A 337 17.93 -12.62 -11.56
CA GLU A 337 17.22 -13.35 -10.50
C GLU A 337 16.07 -12.56 -9.85
N TYR A 338 16.05 -11.23 -10.01
CA TYR A 338 14.96 -10.38 -9.53
C TYR A 338 13.70 -10.47 -10.39
N TYR A 339 13.81 -10.97 -11.62
CA TYR A 339 12.65 -11.18 -12.49
C TYR A 339 11.97 -12.51 -12.16
N GLN A 340 10.72 -12.46 -11.71
CA GLN A 340 9.91 -13.64 -11.41
C GLN A 340 8.86 -13.87 -12.48
N PHE A 341 8.78 -15.12 -12.92
CA PHE A 341 7.77 -15.58 -13.86
C PHE A 341 7.32 -16.98 -13.51
N ASP A 342 6.00 -17.18 -13.40
CA ASP A 342 5.42 -18.49 -13.16
C ASP A 342 4.48 -18.88 -14.31
N ASN A 343 4.82 -19.98 -14.98
CA ASN A 343 4.07 -20.55 -16.09
C ASN A 343 2.99 -21.56 -15.66
N THR A 344 2.77 -21.72 -14.35
CA THR A 344 1.68 -22.55 -13.83
C THR A 344 0.35 -21.99 -14.32
N PRO A 345 -0.53 -22.81 -14.93
CA PRO A 345 -1.85 -22.35 -15.36
C PRO A 345 -2.58 -21.63 -14.24
N PHE A 346 -3.11 -20.43 -14.51
CA PHE A 346 -3.61 -19.50 -13.48
C PHE A 346 -4.59 -20.14 -12.48
N TYR A 347 -5.46 -21.05 -12.93
CA TYR A 347 -6.41 -21.74 -12.03
C TYR A 347 -5.74 -22.74 -11.07
N LYS A 348 -4.61 -23.34 -11.47
CA LYS A 348 -3.78 -24.17 -10.59
C LYS A 348 -2.98 -23.32 -9.62
N ALA A 349 -2.44 -22.19 -10.10
CA ALA A 349 -1.75 -21.21 -9.27
C ALA A 349 -2.72 -20.63 -8.22
N LEU A 350 -3.94 -20.24 -8.60
CA LEU A 350 -4.97 -19.78 -7.65
C LEU A 350 -5.19 -20.78 -6.51
N TRP A 351 -5.29 -22.06 -6.84
CA TRP A 351 -5.48 -23.11 -5.84
C TRP A 351 -4.24 -23.32 -4.95
N ARG A 352 -3.04 -23.33 -5.54
CA ARG A 352 -1.78 -23.47 -4.80
C ARG A 352 -1.60 -22.30 -3.83
N GLU A 353 -1.81 -21.07 -4.28
CA GLU A 353 -1.60 -19.85 -3.50
C GLU A 353 -2.67 -19.74 -2.42
N ALA A 354 -3.92 -20.04 -2.76
CA ALA A 354 -5.00 -20.10 -1.78
C ALA A 354 -4.78 -21.17 -0.70
N LYS A 355 -3.93 -22.18 -0.93
CA LYS A 355 -3.55 -23.20 0.05
C LYS A 355 -2.32 -22.79 0.85
N GLU A 356 -1.30 -22.28 0.19
CA GLU A 356 0.05 -22.13 0.75
C GLU A 356 0.29 -20.72 1.31
N CYS A 357 -0.27 -19.68 0.69
CA CYS A 357 0.05 -18.28 0.97
C CYS A 357 -0.99 -17.61 1.89
N LEU A 358 -0.98 -17.94 3.18
CA LEU A 358 -1.97 -17.40 4.14
C LEU A 358 -1.51 -16.19 4.95
N TYR A 359 -0.24 -16.21 5.34
CA TYR A 359 0.34 -15.27 6.26
C TYR A 359 1.82 -15.14 5.96
N VAL A 360 2.42 -14.06 6.42
CA VAL A 360 3.87 -13.87 6.32
C VAL A 360 4.56 -14.18 7.65
N GLU A 361 5.75 -14.77 7.55
CA GLU A 361 6.69 -14.99 8.65
C GLU A 361 8.07 -14.42 8.29
N PRO A 362 8.87 -13.97 9.28
CA PRO A 362 10.27 -13.63 9.06
C PRO A 362 11.04 -14.79 8.45
N ASP A 363 12.04 -14.49 7.62
CA ASP A 363 12.84 -15.54 7.00
C ASP A 363 13.77 -16.23 8.02
N GLU A 364 13.53 -17.51 8.31
CA GLU A 364 14.36 -18.31 9.22
C GLU A 364 15.76 -18.49 8.63
N GLY A 365 16.76 -17.85 9.27
CA GLY A 365 18.17 -17.98 8.89
C GLY A 365 18.83 -16.74 8.30
N THR A 366 18.13 -15.60 8.24
CA THR A 366 18.72 -14.31 7.84
C THR A 366 18.74 -13.30 9.00
N SER A 367 19.71 -12.39 8.99
CA SER A 367 19.81 -11.31 9.99
C SER A 367 18.77 -10.20 9.79
N GLN A 368 18.09 -10.16 8.64
CA GLN A 368 17.13 -9.13 8.26
C GLN A 368 15.72 -9.47 8.73
N LYS A 369 15.41 -9.17 9.99
CA LYS A 369 14.10 -9.46 10.60
C LYS A 369 12.92 -8.77 9.93
N GLY A 370 13.18 -7.68 9.17
CA GLY A 370 12.16 -6.92 8.46
C GLY A 370 11.70 -7.52 7.12
N VAL A 371 12.39 -8.55 6.63
CA VAL A 371 12.00 -9.30 5.42
C VAL A 371 11.13 -10.49 5.82
N LYS A 372 9.95 -10.60 5.21
CA LYS A 372 8.99 -11.67 5.49
C LYS A 372 8.54 -12.36 4.20
N PHE A 373 8.34 -13.66 4.27
CA PHE A 373 7.85 -14.47 3.16
C PHE A 373 6.57 -15.19 3.55
N LEU A 374 5.76 -15.52 2.54
CA LEU A 374 4.67 -16.45 2.69
C LEU A 374 5.28 -17.87 2.78
N PRO A 375 5.08 -18.61 3.89
CA PRO A 375 5.70 -19.91 4.05
C PRO A 375 5.06 -20.91 3.08
N GLU A 376 5.86 -21.82 2.54
CA GLU A 376 5.31 -23.04 1.93
C GLU A 376 4.70 -23.86 3.07
N THR A 377 3.37 -23.92 3.15
CA THR A 377 2.71 -24.65 4.24
C THR A 377 3.24 -26.08 4.34
N ASP A 378 3.72 -26.45 5.53
CA ASP A 378 4.01 -27.83 5.87
C ASP A 378 2.77 -28.70 5.62
N LYS A 379 2.98 -29.85 4.96
CA LYS A 379 1.92 -30.74 4.44
C LYS A 379 1.09 -31.42 5.57
N SER A 380 1.33 -31.06 6.83
CA SER A 380 0.91 -31.79 8.03
C SER A 380 -0.39 -31.29 8.68
N LEU A 381 -0.88 -30.08 8.39
CA LEU A 381 -2.06 -29.52 9.07
C LEU A 381 -3.38 -29.79 8.32
N ARG A 382 -3.89 -31.03 8.45
CA ARG A 382 -5.32 -31.33 8.25
C ARG A 382 -6.06 -31.07 9.56
N CYS A 383 -6.85 -29.99 9.63
CA CYS A 383 -7.85 -29.83 10.68
C CYS A 383 -9.25 -29.73 10.06
N ASP A 384 -10.04 -30.79 10.24
CA ASP A 384 -11.44 -30.84 9.87
C ASP A 384 -12.29 -30.11 10.91
N CYS A 385 -12.54 -28.81 10.70
CA CYS A 385 -13.56 -28.06 11.43
C CYS A 385 -14.18 -27.00 10.51
N VAL A 386 -15.49 -27.12 10.25
CA VAL A 386 -16.29 -26.14 9.52
C VAL A 386 -16.98 -25.23 10.55
N CYS A 387 -16.75 -23.91 10.49
CA CYS A 387 -17.48 -22.93 11.29
C CYS A 387 -17.81 -21.69 10.46
N LEU A 388 -19.00 -21.67 9.86
CA LEU A 388 -19.49 -20.58 9.01
C LEU A 388 -20.18 -19.44 9.80
N VAL A 389 -20.44 -19.63 11.11
CA VAL A 389 -21.32 -18.74 11.90
C VAL A 389 -20.57 -17.59 12.57
N SER A 390 -19.24 -17.66 12.73
CA SER A 390 -18.47 -16.64 13.48
C SER A 390 -18.02 -15.42 12.67
N LEU A 391 -18.12 -15.45 11.33
CA LEU A 391 -17.64 -14.36 10.46
C LEU A 391 -18.55 -13.12 10.52
N ILE A 392 -19.85 -13.33 10.76
CA ILE A 392 -20.87 -12.27 10.79
C ILE A 392 -20.84 -11.50 12.13
N ASP A 393 -20.46 -12.16 13.24
CA ASP A 393 -20.48 -11.56 14.58
C ASP A 393 -19.29 -10.60 14.84
N HIS A 394 -18.17 -10.75 14.10
CA HIS A 394 -16.99 -9.89 14.24
C HIS A 394 -17.01 -8.65 13.33
N LEU A 395 -17.69 -8.72 12.18
CA LEU A 395 -17.92 -7.54 11.33
C LEU A 395 -18.75 -6.46 12.05
N LEU A 396 -19.57 -6.85 13.02
CA LEU A 396 -20.38 -5.94 13.84
C LEU A 396 -19.61 -5.33 15.02
N ARG A 397 -18.52 -5.95 15.50
CA ARG A 397 -17.72 -5.43 16.63
C ARG A 397 -16.66 -4.40 16.23
N TYR A 398 -16.38 -4.27 14.93
CA TYR A 398 -15.45 -3.27 14.39
C TYR A 398 -16.03 -1.83 14.41
N PHE A 399 -17.30 -1.66 14.77
CA PHE A 399 -18.05 -0.40 14.67
C PHE A 399 -17.93 0.56 15.87
N THR A 400 -17.20 0.21 16.94
CA THR A 400 -17.18 1.05 18.16
C THR A 400 -15.81 1.12 18.81
N GLN A 401 -14.96 2.08 18.41
CA GLN A 401 -13.95 2.70 19.28
C GLN A 401 -13.29 3.92 18.62
N ASP A 402 -13.80 5.11 18.96
CA ASP A 402 -13.26 6.44 18.62
C ASP A 402 -12.70 7.10 19.88
N SER A 403 -11.47 7.62 19.83
CA SER A 403 -11.00 8.69 20.71
C SER A 403 -9.72 9.34 20.15
N GLY A 404 -9.91 10.37 19.32
CA GLY A 404 -8.84 11.08 18.61
C GLY A 404 -7.91 11.92 19.48
N VAL A 405 -6.64 11.98 19.07
CA VAL A 405 -5.60 12.95 19.46
C VAL A 405 -4.58 13.06 18.30
N GLY A 406 -4.24 14.28 17.87
CA GLY A 406 -3.16 14.54 16.90
C GLY A 406 -1.82 14.70 17.60
N VAL A 407 -0.73 14.21 17.00
CA VAL A 407 0.61 14.19 17.61
C VAL A 407 1.65 14.73 16.64
N ILE A 408 2.44 15.71 17.07
CA ILE A 408 3.67 16.15 16.42
C ILE A 408 4.83 15.79 17.34
N VAL A 409 5.92 15.28 16.77
CA VAL A 409 7.09 14.79 17.50
C VAL A 409 8.31 15.57 16.99
N CYS A 410 9.01 16.26 17.88
CA CYS A 410 10.34 16.83 17.60
C CYS A 410 11.35 16.10 18.49
N THR A 411 12.45 15.59 17.93
CA THR A 411 13.46 14.79 18.67
C THR A 411 14.85 15.33 18.41
N PHE A 412 15.59 15.72 19.46
CA PHE A 412 17.01 16.11 19.38
C PHE A 412 17.78 15.62 20.61
N SER A 413 19.02 15.16 20.40
CA SER A 413 19.93 14.61 21.41
C SER A 413 21.13 15.53 21.64
N TRP A 414 21.55 15.69 22.90
CA TRP A 414 22.47 16.75 23.34
C TRP A 414 23.97 16.42 23.15
N ARG A 415 24.32 15.32 22.48
CA ARG A 415 25.72 14.92 22.29
C ARG A 415 26.32 15.15 20.92
N ASN A 416 25.54 15.42 19.87
CA ASN A 416 26.07 15.79 18.55
C ASN A 416 25.05 16.62 17.78
N LEU A 417 25.53 17.58 16.99
CA LEU A 417 24.71 18.56 16.25
C LEU A 417 24.02 17.99 15.00
N LEU A 418 23.54 16.75 15.05
CA LEU A 418 22.84 16.03 13.99
C LEU A 418 21.63 15.28 14.60
N GLU A 419 20.63 15.03 13.76
CA GLU A 419 19.44 14.18 14.00
C GLU A 419 19.78 12.94 14.84
N ILE A 420 18.79 12.46 15.62
CA ILE A 420 18.85 11.27 16.50
C ILE A 420 20.01 10.34 16.09
N GLY A 421 21.13 10.47 16.78
CA GLY A 421 22.39 9.82 16.40
C GLY A 421 22.48 8.35 16.83
N ASP A 422 21.40 7.78 17.35
CA ASP A 422 21.32 6.37 17.72
C ASP A 422 19.86 5.87 17.61
N GLU A 423 19.64 4.80 16.84
CA GLU A 423 18.31 4.17 16.64
C GLU A 423 17.61 3.83 17.98
N SER A 424 18.41 3.66 19.04
CA SER A 424 17.96 3.39 20.40
C SER A 424 17.18 4.56 21.02
N GLU A 425 17.66 5.80 20.87
CA GLU A 425 17.05 6.99 21.49
C GLU A 425 15.71 7.36 20.82
N GLY A 426 15.64 7.23 19.50
CA GLY A 426 14.41 7.48 18.73
C GLY A 426 13.30 6.48 19.07
N THR A 427 13.66 5.20 19.25
CA THR A 427 12.73 4.15 19.65
C THR A 427 12.18 4.40 21.07
N ILE A 428 13.04 4.78 22.02
CA ILE A 428 12.63 5.09 23.40
C ILE A 428 11.72 6.32 23.44
N ALA A 429 12.00 7.36 22.65
CA ALA A 429 11.17 8.55 22.55
C ALA A 429 9.72 8.24 22.10
N VAL A 430 9.55 7.40 21.08
CA VAL A 430 8.23 6.99 20.57
C VAL A 430 7.47 6.15 21.61
N GLN A 431 8.16 5.27 22.33
CA GLN A 431 7.54 4.48 23.41
C GLN A 431 7.12 5.34 24.61
N CYS A 432 7.91 6.36 24.96
CA CYS A 432 7.56 7.31 26.02
C CYS A 432 6.32 8.15 25.64
N LEU A 433 6.22 8.56 24.38
CA LEU A 433 5.09 9.31 23.83
C LEU A 433 3.75 8.55 23.96
N GLN A 434 3.76 7.23 23.73
CA GLN A 434 2.58 6.36 23.87
C GLN A 434 2.12 6.18 25.32
N LYS A 435 2.99 6.45 26.29
CA LYS A 435 2.73 6.30 27.72
C LYS A 435 2.39 7.61 28.43
N LEU A 436 2.31 8.73 27.71
CA LEU A 436 2.02 10.04 28.29
C LEU A 436 0.62 10.05 28.95
N PRO A 437 0.52 10.30 30.26
CA PRO A 437 -0.75 10.45 30.94
C PRO A 437 -1.53 11.68 30.44
N SER A 438 -2.85 11.70 30.61
CA SER A 438 -3.71 12.80 30.13
C SER A 438 -3.83 13.98 31.12
N ASN A 439 -3.11 13.96 32.24
CA ASN A 439 -3.39 14.78 33.43
C ASN A 439 -2.36 15.89 33.74
N SER A 440 -1.26 15.97 33.00
CA SER A 440 -0.21 16.99 33.11
C SER A 440 0.24 17.45 31.73
N SER A 441 0.76 18.67 31.64
CA SER A 441 1.31 19.23 30.40
C SER A 441 2.82 19.06 30.29
N LYS A 442 3.50 18.53 31.31
CA LYS A 442 4.95 18.36 31.36
C LYS A 442 5.33 17.00 31.94
N TYR A 443 6.18 16.25 31.23
CA TYR A 443 6.65 14.92 31.62
C TYR A 443 8.14 14.74 31.39
N THR A 444 8.82 14.01 32.27
CA THR A 444 10.22 13.60 32.07
C THR A 444 10.35 12.11 32.34
N TYR A 445 10.88 11.37 31.37
CA TYR A 445 11.33 9.99 31.57
C TYR A 445 12.85 9.95 31.61
N SER A 446 13.43 9.15 32.51
CA SER A 446 14.88 8.90 32.56
C SER A 446 15.18 7.47 32.09
N CYS A 447 16.15 7.32 31.18
CA CYS A 447 16.62 6.04 30.68
C CYS A 447 18.10 6.16 30.28
N ASP A 448 18.96 5.26 30.80
CA ASP A 448 20.38 5.13 30.46
C ASP A 448 21.19 6.45 30.47
N GLY A 449 21.02 7.25 31.51
CA GLY A 449 21.74 8.53 31.65
C GLY A 449 21.23 9.65 30.74
N HIS A 450 20.09 9.44 30.07
CA HIS A 450 19.37 10.44 29.29
C HIS A 450 17.99 10.71 29.87
N THR A 451 17.50 11.93 29.65
CA THR A 451 16.18 12.40 30.05
C THR A 451 15.38 12.80 28.82
N PHE A 452 14.18 12.24 28.69
CA PHE A 452 13.21 12.51 27.63
C PHE A 452 12.15 13.45 28.19
N ASN A 453 12.18 14.71 27.76
CA ASN A 453 11.35 15.78 28.33
C ASN A 453 10.25 16.15 27.33
N PHE A 454 8.99 16.09 27.76
CA PHE A 454 7.80 16.32 26.95
C PHE A 454 7.02 17.53 27.46
N LEU A 455 6.63 18.43 26.57
CA LEU A 455 5.74 19.55 26.81
C LEU A 455 4.53 19.43 25.88
N ILE A 456 3.33 19.35 26.45
CA ILE A 456 2.07 19.23 25.71
C ILE A 456 1.33 20.56 25.79
N ASP A 457 1.03 21.16 24.65
CA ASP A 457 0.30 22.44 24.57
C ASP A 457 -0.56 22.48 23.29
N ASN A 458 -1.84 22.83 23.43
CA ASN A 458 -2.79 23.03 22.31
C ASN A 458 -2.84 21.87 21.28
N GLY A 459 -2.68 20.62 21.72
CA GLY A 459 -2.71 19.44 20.84
C GLY A 459 -1.37 19.11 20.16
N PHE A 460 -0.30 19.82 20.52
CA PHE A 460 1.07 19.56 20.05
C PHE A 460 1.91 18.99 21.18
N VAL A 461 2.86 18.13 20.83
CA VAL A 461 3.86 17.60 21.76
C VAL A 461 5.24 18.10 21.34
N PHE A 462 5.94 18.76 22.25
CA PHE A 462 7.32 19.19 22.06
C PHE A 462 8.21 18.28 22.91
N LEU A 463 9.23 17.68 22.29
CA LEU A 463 10.12 16.73 22.94
C LEU A 463 11.59 17.14 22.78
N VAL A 464 12.39 16.90 23.81
CA VAL A 464 13.85 17.03 23.77
C VAL A 464 14.50 15.93 24.62
N VAL A 465 15.59 15.36 24.11
CA VAL A 465 16.42 14.38 24.82
C VAL A 465 17.68 15.09 25.32
N ALA A 466 17.95 14.98 26.62
CA ALA A 466 19.10 15.63 27.25
C ALA A 466 19.83 14.66 28.16
N ASP A 467 21.16 14.74 28.21
CA ASP A 467 21.96 14.02 29.20
C ASP A 467 21.49 14.38 30.63
N GLU A 468 21.40 13.40 31.51
CA GLU A 468 20.87 13.58 32.87
C GLU A 468 21.65 14.64 33.67
N SER A 469 22.93 14.85 33.34
CA SER A 469 23.77 15.89 33.93
C SER A 469 23.32 17.32 33.63
N VAL A 470 22.52 17.53 32.58
CA VAL A 470 21.97 18.85 32.18
C VAL A 470 20.89 19.33 33.14
N GLY A 471 20.25 18.42 33.87
CA GLY A 471 19.14 18.72 34.78
C GLY A 471 17.85 19.13 34.03
N ARG A 472 16.76 19.35 34.78
CA ARG A 472 15.40 19.51 34.20
C ARG A 472 15.04 20.93 33.76
N SER A 473 15.69 21.94 34.33
CA SER A 473 15.36 23.34 34.07
C SER A 473 15.67 23.74 32.62
N VAL A 474 16.82 23.31 32.10
CA VAL A 474 17.28 23.69 30.77
C VAL A 474 16.43 23.07 29.64
N PRO A 475 16.12 21.76 29.64
CA PRO A 475 15.23 21.15 28.64
C PRO A 475 13.86 21.79 28.56
N PHE A 476 13.21 22.07 29.69
CA PHE A 476 11.89 22.71 29.67
C PHE A 476 11.92 24.18 29.28
N VAL A 477 12.99 24.92 29.58
CA VAL A 477 13.16 26.29 29.05
C VAL A 477 13.34 26.25 27.54
N PHE A 478 14.10 25.29 27.01
CA PHE A 478 14.23 25.07 25.58
C PHE A 478 12.88 24.74 24.93
N LEU A 479 12.14 23.76 25.45
CA LEU A 479 10.83 23.38 24.92
C LEU A 479 9.83 24.54 24.91
N GLU A 480 9.81 25.37 25.95
CA GLU A 480 8.94 26.55 26.00
C GLU A 480 9.32 27.58 24.95
N ARG A 481 10.62 27.83 24.71
CA ARG A 481 11.08 28.74 23.66
C ARG A 481 10.72 28.24 22.27
N VAL A 482 10.90 26.94 22.03
CA VAL A 482 10.53 26.29 20.76
C VAL A 482 9.03 26.38 20.54
N LYS A 483 8.23 26.04 21.55
CA LYS A 483 6.77 26.17 21.50
C LYS A 483 6.34 27.61 21.22
N ASP A 484 6.90 28.60 21.91
CA ASP A 484 6.52 30.00 21.74
C ASP A 484 6.88 30.50 20.32
N ASP A 485 8.03 30.12 19.77
CA ASP A 485 8.43 30.47 18.40
C ASP A 485 7.56 29.74 17.36
N PHE A 486 7.30 28.45 17.58
CA PHE A 486 6.40 27.65 16.74
C PHE A 486 4.99 28.25 16.69
N MET A 487 4.41 28.57 17.85
CA MET A 487 3.08 29.16 17.95
C MET A 487 3.03 30.57 17.38
N LYS A 488 4.11 31.34 17.47
CA LYS A 488 4.20 32.67 16.85
C LYS A 488 4.20 32.57 15.31
N ARG A 489 4.88 31.58 14.74
CA ARG A 489 5.00 31.39 13.29
C ARG A 489 3.77 30.72 12.67
N TYR A 490 3.22 29.71 13.33
CA TYR A 490 2.20 28.83 12.74
C TYR A 490 0.86 28.86 13.48
N GLY A 491 0.79 29.45 14.69
CA GLY A 491 -0.41 29.40 15.53
C GLY A 491 -1.66 30.10 14.97
N ALA A 492 -1.49 31.04 14.02
CA ALA A 492 -2.61 31.68 13.33
C ALA A 492 -3.19 30.81 12.20
N SER A 493 -2.32 30.10 11.46
CA SER A 493 -2.72 29.19 10.37
C SER A 493 -3.34 27.89 10.87
N ILE A 494 -3.07 27.50 12.12
CA ILE A 494 -3.64 26.31 12.75
C ILE A 494 -5.10 26.52 13.21
N LYS A 495 -5.53 27.77 13.43
CA LYS A 495 -6.89 28.09 13.92
C LYS A 495 -7.90 28.43 12.83
N ASN A 496 -7.43 28.74 11.63
CA ASN A 496 -8.28 29.01 10.47
C ASN A 496 -8.08 27.89 9.45
N ASP A 497 -9.18 27.35 8.95
CA ASP A 497 -9.28 26.26 7.97
C ASP A 497 -8.82 26.68 6.54
N SER A 498 -7.78 27.52 6.46
CA SER A 498 -7.20 28.06 5.23
C SER A 498 -5.79 27.48 5.01
N THR A 499 -5.43 27.33 3.74
CA THR A 499 -4.18 26.77 3.19
C THR A 499 -2.95 27.07 4.07
N HIS A 500 -2.23 26.01 4.45
CA HIS A 500 -1.04 26.11 5.28
C HIS A 500 0.05 26.87 4.52
N PRO A 501 0.75 27.86 5.12
CA PRO A 501 1.78 28.67 4.45
C PRO A 501 3.01 27.91 3.91
N LEU A 502 3.03 26.57 4.04
CA LEU A 502 4.13 25.69 3.62
C LEU A 502 3.71 24.71 2.51
N ALA A 503 2.51 24.90 1.96
CA ALA A 503 2.16 24.35 0.66
C ALA A 503 2.64 25.37 -0.38
N ASP A 504 3.76 25.07 -1.04
CA ASP A 504 4.13 25.82 -2.25
C ASP A 504 3.17 25.36 -3.37
N ASP A 505 2.49 26.32 -4.00
CA ASP A 505 1.62 26.11 -5.17
C ASP A 505 2.37 26.37 -6.51
N ASP A 506 3.68 26.64 -6.47
CA ASP A 506 4.44 27.13 -7.62
C ASP A 506 5.79 26.39 -7.75
N ASP A 507 5.83 25.22 -8.40
CA ASP A 507 7.00 24.72 -9.15
C ASP A 507 6.54 23.68 -10.19
N ASP A 508 6.20 24.18 -11.38
CA ASP A 508 5.61 23.47 -12.53
C ASP A 508 6.60 22.52 -13.30
N ASP A 509 7.75 22.13 -12.75
CA ASP A 509 8.81 21.48 -13.55
C ASP A 509 9.65 20.35 -12.89
N ASP A 510 9.24 19.76 -11.76
CA ASP A 510 9.90 18.54 -11.22
C ASP A 510 8.92 17.35 -11.01
N ASP A 511 8.68 16.65 -12.11
CA ASP A 511 7.65 15.65 -12.38
C ASP A 511 7.83 14.27 -11.68
N LEU A 512 8.38 14.20 -10.45
CA LEU A 512 8.72 12.89 -9.85
C LEU A 512 8.25 12.61 -8.42
N PHE A 513 8.00 13.57 -7.51
CA PHE A 513 7.59 13.22 -6.14
C PHE A 513 6.88 14.36 -5.36
N GLU A 514 5.55 14.43 -5.37
CA GLU A 514 4.76 15.20 -4.36
C GLU A 514 3.52 14.38 -3.95
N ASP A 515 3.25 14.12 -2.65
CA ASP A 515 2.40 15.03 -1.85
C ASP A 515 2.43 14.76 -0.31
N ARG A 516 3.27 13.84 0.21
CA ARG A 516 3.31 13.52 1.65
C ARG A 516 4.62 13.82 2.38
N PHE A 517 5.68 14.12 1.64
CA PHE A 517 6.94 14.56 2.23
C PHE A 517 6.99 16.10 2.38
N SER A 518 6.20 16.88 1.64
CA SER A 518 6.33 18.35 1.62
C SER A 518 6.13 19.01 2.99
N ILE A 519 5.13 18.66 3.80
CA ILE A 519 4.89 19.35 5.09
C ILE A 519 5.96 19.01 6.13
N ALA A 520 6.29 17.72 6.31
CA ALA A 520 7.32 17.29 7.27
C ALA A 520 8.72 17.75 6.84
N TYR A 521 9.00 17.71 5.53
CA TYR A 521 10.26 18.16 4.94
C TYR A 521 10.37 19.70 4.92
N ASN A 522 9.27 20.44 4.71
CA ASN A 522 9.26 21.91 4.79
C ASN A 522 9.38 22.40 6.24
N LEU A 523 8.76 21.71 7.22
CA LEU A 523 8.99 21.95 8.64
C LEU A 523 10.43 21.66 9.05
N ASP A 524 11.03 20.59 8.54
CA ASP A 524 12.44 20.29 8.80
C ASP A 524 13.38 21.33 8.16
N ARG A 525 13.12 21.71 6.90
CA ARG A 525 13.88 22.72 6.15
C ARG A 525 13.79 24.12 6.75
N GLU A 526 12.60 24.54 7.20
CA GLU A 526 12.35 25.91 7.69
C GLU A 526 12.55 26.04 9.21
N PHE A 527 12.10 25.06 9.99
CA PHE A 527 12.11 25.12 11.45
C PHE A 527 13.33 24.39 12.08
N GLY A 528 13.95 23.45 11.37
CA GLY A 528 15.21 22.79 11.78
C GLY A 528 16.34 23.76 12.13
N PRO A 529 16.64 24.80 11.31
CA PRO A 529 17.63 25.82 11.65
C PRO A 529 17.27 26.63 12.91
N ALA A 530 15.99 26.96 13.10
CA ALA A 530 15.52 27.70 14.28
C ALA A 530 15.68 26.87 15.57
N LEU A 531 15.41 25.56 15.50
CA LEU A 531 15.62 24.64 16.62
C LEU A 531 17.10 24.59 17.03
N LYS A 532 18.00 24.55 16.06
CA LYS A 532 19.46 24.60 16.29
C LYS A 532 19.90 25.92 16.95
N GLU A 533 19.32 27.05 16.54
CA GLU A 533 19.57 28.36 17.14
C GLU A 533 19.08 28.43 18.60
N HIS A 534 17.86 27.98 18.89
CA HIS A 534 17.33 27.94 20.26
C HIS A 534 18.17 27.04 21.17
N MET A 535 18.68 25.93 20.64
CA MET A 535 19.55 25.02 21.39
C MET A 535 20.91 25.67 21.69
N GLN A 536 21.54 26.29 20.69
CA GLN A 536 22.79 27.04 20.87
C GLN A 536 22.63 28.23 21.82
N TYR A 537 21.47 28.91 21.79
CA TYR A 537 21.17 29.98 22.74
C TYR A 537 21.13 29.46 24.18
N CYS A 538 20.43 28.35 24.42
CA CYS A 538 20.35 27.72 25.74
C CYS A 538 21.72 27.25 26.25
N LEU A 539 22.60 26.79 25.35
CA LEU A 539 23.98 26.42 25.63
C LEU A 539 24.87 27.61 26.01
N ASN A 540 24.74 28.72 25.28
CA ASN A 540 25.64 29.86 25.41
C ASN A 540 25.23 30.86 26.50
N HIS A 541 24.00 30.78 27.04
CA HIS A 541 23.48 31.72 28.04
C HIS A 541 22.97 31.05 29.34
N PRO A 542 23.79 30.19 30.01
CA PRO A 542 23.33 29.40 31.16
C PRO A 542 22.85 30.25 32.35
N GLU A 543 23.41 31.45 32.55
CA GLU A 543 23.01 32.36 33.63
C GLU A 543 21.61 32.95 33.43
N GLU A 544 21.22 33.24 32.18
CA GLU A 544 19.88 33.72 31.84
C GLU A 544 18.84 32.61 31.94
N ILE A 545 19.19 31.40 31.49
CA ILE A 545 18.34 30.21 31.62
C ILE A 545 18.06 29.90 33.09
N SER A 546 19.08 30.04 33.96
CA SER A 546 18.92 29.89 35.40
C SER A 546 17.98 30.94 36.01
N LYS A 547 18.07 32.21 35.58
CA LYS A 547 17.15 33.28 36.00
C LYS A 547 15.72 33.07 35.50
N LEU A 548 15.53 32.72 34.23
CA LEU A 548 14.24 32.40 33.62
C LEU A 548 13.57 31.20 34.28
N SER A 549 14.35 30.16 34.59
CA SER A 549 13.88 28.99 35.33
C SER A 549 13.41 29.37 36.74
N LYS A 550 14.14 30.24 37.45
CA LYS A 550 13.77 30.71 38.80
C LYS A 550 12.52 31.58 38.78
N LEU A 551 12.40 32.50 37.81
CA LEU A 551 11.22 33.34 37.62
C LEU A 551 9.98 32.53 37.28
N LYS A 552 10.09 31.54 36.38
CA LYS A 552 8.95 30.68 36.02
C LYS A 552 8.55 29.72 37.15
N ALA A 553 9.50 29.25 37.96
CA ALA A 553 9.20 28.46 39.16
C ALA A 553 8.41 29.25 40.21
N GLN A 554 8.62 30.58 40.30
CA GLN A 554 7.83 31.46 41.17
C GLN A 554 6.42 31.76 40.62
N ILE A 555 6.20 31.62 39.30
CA ILE A 555 4.90 31.84 38.65
C ILE A 555 4.05 30.56 38.61
N THR A 556 4.67 29.38 38.71
CA THR A 556 4.00 28.08 38.58
C THR A 556 3.85 27.41 39.95
N GLU A 557 3.04 28.00 40.83
CA GLU A 557 2.66 27.33 42.08
C GLU A 557 1.63 26.24 41.76
N VAL A 558 2.01 24.98 41.98
CA VAL A 558 1.22 23.74 41.88
C VAL A 558 0.83 23.27 40.47
N LYS A 559 1.78 22.61 39.78
CA LYS A 559 1.53 21.39 38.96
C LYS A 559 2.85 20.62 38.86
N GLY A 560 2.96 19.53 39.60
CA GLY A 560 4.18 18.73 39.70
C GLY A 560 4.58 18.12 38.35
N ILE A 561 5.86 18.23 37.99
CA ILE A 561 6.46 17.43 36.93
C ILE A 561 6.54 16.00 37.46
N MET A 562 5.79 15.07 36.84
CA MET A 562 5.89 13.65 37.17
C MET A 562 7.14 13.06 36.49
N MET A 563 7.92 12.31 37.26
CA MET A 563 9.11 11.60 36.79
C MET A 563 8.91 10.11 37.04
N ASP A 564 9.07 9.32 35.99
CA ASP A 564 9.12 7.87 36.08
C ASP A 564 10.46 7.37 35.52
N ASN A 565 11.08 6.43 36.24
CA ASN A 565 12.24 5.69 35.75
C ASN A 565 11.73 4.49 34.94
N ILE A 566 12.29 4.25 33.76
CA ILE A 566 11.92 3.08 32.96
C ILE A 566 13.12 2.14 32.81
N GLU A 567 12.96 0.89 33.27
CA GLU A 567 13.95 -0.18 33.13
C GLU A 567 13.82 -0.87 31.75
N LYS A 568 14.94 -1.13 31.06
CA LYS A 568 14.98 -1.79 29.73
C LYS A 568 14.24 -3.13 29.66
N ASP A 569 14.22 -3.90 30.76
CA ASP A 569 13.49 -5.16 30.85
C ASP A 569 11.96 -4.99 30.79
N SER A 570 11.45 -3.84 31.27
CA SER A 570 10.04 -3.47 31.15
C SER A 570 9.65 -2.96 29.75
N MET A 571 10.64 -2.77 28.87
CA MET A 571 10.50 -2.36 27.46
C MET A 571 10.89 -3.47 26.46
N GLY A 572 11.27 -4.66 26.93
CA GLY A 572 11.56 -5.82 26.08
C GLY A 572 12.88 -5.75 25.30
N ILE A 573 13.86 -4.96 25.75
CA ILE A 573 15.19 -4.86 25.14
C ILE A 573 16.18 -5.66 26.00
N GLY A 574 16.46 -6.91 25.60
CA GLY A 574 17.48 -7.74 26.24
C GLY A 574 18.91 -7.24 25.99
N PRO A 575 19.87 -7.55 26.86
CA PRO A 575 21.25 -7.09 26.70
C PRO A 575 21.93 -7.76 25.50
N PRO A 576 22.90 -7.09 24.85
CA PRO A 576 23.70 -7.71 23.80
C PRO A 576 24.58 -8.82 24.41
N GLU A 577 24.54 -10.02 23.82
CA GLU A 577 25.42 -11.13 24.20
C GLU A 577 26.89 -10.73 24.00
N GLY A 578 27.68 -10.94 25.05
CA GLY A 578 29.03 -10.40 25.20
C GLY A 578 30.12 -11.14 24.41
N GLU A 579 31.14 -10.38 24.03
CA GLU A 579 32.49 -10.88 23.80
C GLU A 579 33.14 -11.23 25.16
N ASP A 580 33.16 -12.52 25.51
CA ASP A 580 34.09 -13.02 26.52
C ASP A 580 35.45 -13.27 25.87
N MET A 581 36.31 -12.25 25.94
CA MET A 581 37.75 -12.38 25.74
C MET A 581 38.47 -11.90 26.99
N LYS A 582 38.88 -12.82 27.87
CA LYS A 582 39.97 -12.57 28.83
C LYS A 582 40.93 -13.75 28.90
N THR A 583 42.08 -13.50 28.29
CA THR A 583 43.39 -14.06 28.65
C THR A 583 43.81 -13.62 30.07
N GLY A 584 44.48 -14.52 30.80
CA GLY A 584 45.69 -14.15 31.56
C GLY A 584 45.76 -14.55 33.04
N CYS A 585 46.78 -15.36 33.35
CA CYS A 585 47.37 -15.78 34.64
C CYS A 585 46.75 -16.97 35.38
#